data_AF-A0A958MMF6-F1
#
_entry.id   AF-A0A958MMF6-F1
#
_cell.length_a   1.000
_cell.length_b   1.000
_cell.length_c   1.000
_cell.angle_alpha   90.00
_cell.angle_beta   90.00
_cell.angle_gamma   90.00
#
_symmetry.space_group_name_H-M   'P 1'
#
loop_
_entity.id
_entity.type
_entity.pdbx_description
1 polymer ?
#
loop_
_entity_poly.entity_id
_entity_poly.type
_entity_poly.pdbx_seq_one_letter_code
_entity_poly.pdbx_strand_id
1 'polypeptide(L)' 'MLKKPKLSFWQILNMNVGFFGIQYSFGLQQSAVTPIYDFLGASPDQIPILHLAGPVTGLLVQPII' A
#
# COMPACT_ATOMS: atom_id res chain seq x y z
N MET A 1 26.46 -15.06 -12.27
CA MET A 1 25.28 -15.16 -11.39
C MET A 1 25.52 -14.31 -10.15
N LEU A 2 24.62 -13.38 -9.83
CA LEU A 2 24.70 -12.59 -8.59
C LEU A 2 24.60 -13.53 -7.38
N LYS A 3 25.55 -13.45 -6.45
CA LYS A 3 25.58 -14.29 -5.25
C LYS A 3 24.52 -13.77 -4.28
N LYS A 4 23.50 -14.59 -3.97
CA LYS A 4 22.44 -14.20 -3.04
C LYS A 4 23.03 -13.90 -1.66
N PRO A 5 22.65 -12.79 -1.00
CA PRO A 5 23.07 -12.53 0.37
C PRO A 5 22.51 -13.62 1.30
N LYS A 6 23.36 -14.15 2.19
CA LYS A 6 22.90 -15.03 3.27
C LYS A 6 22.44 -14.15 4.42
N LEU A 7 21.16 -14.22 4.76
CA LEU A 7 20.57 -13.47 5.86
C LEU A 7 20.56 -14.31 7.13
N SER A 8 20.87 -13.70 8.27
CA SER A 8 20.68 -14.34 9.58
C SER A 8 19.19 -14.43 9.92
N PHE A 9 18.84 -15.33 10.84
CA PHE A 9 17.46 -15.49 11.30
C PHE A 9 16.83 -14.16 11.75
N TRP A 10 17.57 -13.34 12.50
CA TRP A 10 17.11 -12.03 12.98
C TRP A 10 16.92 -11.00 11.85
N GLN A 11 17.74 -11.05 10.81
CA GLN A 11 17.56 -10.19 9.63
C GLN A 11 16.31 -10.57 8.85
N ILE A 12 16.04 -11.87 8.71
CA ILE A 12 14.82 -12.36 8.08
C ILE A 12 13.60 -11.94 8.90
N LEU A 13 13.65 -12.06 10.22
CA LEU A 13 12.55 -11.65 11.09
C LEU A 13 12.27 -10.14 10.97
N ASN A 14 13.31 -9.30 11.05
CA ASN A 14 13.16 -7.85 10.91
C ASN A 14 12.57 -7.45 9.55
N MET A 15 13.01 -8.09 8.46
CA MET A 15 12.46 -7.85 7.14
C MET A 15 10.98 -8.24 7.05
N ASN A 16 10.59 -9.38 7.62
CA ASN A 16 9.20 -9.83 7.61
C ASN A 16 8.29 -8.95 8.48
N VAL A 17 8.76 -8.51 9.66
CA VAL A 17 8.00 -7.59 10.52
C VAL A 17 7.83 -6.23 9.84
N GLY A 18 8.88 -5.72 9.20
CA GLY A 18 8.80 -4.48 8.40
C GLY A 18 7.80 -4.61 7.25
N PHE A 19 7.88 -5.70 6.48
CA PHE A 19 6.95 -5.96 5.38
C PHE A 19 5.52 -6.16 5.88
N PHE A 20 5.32 -6.86 7.00
CA PHE A 20 4.02 -7.03 7.63
C PHE A 20 3.39 -5.68 7.98
N GLY A 21 4.16 -4.74 8.56
CA GLY A 21 3.68 -3.40 8.86
C GLY A 21 3.19 -2.66 7.61
N ILE A 22 3.95 -2.71 6.51
CA ILE A 22 3.57 -2.09 5.23
C ILE A 22 2.26 -2.68 4.71
N GLN A 23 2.14 -4.02 4.69
CA GLN A 23 0.94 -4.70 4.21
C GLN A 23 -0.28 -4.39 5.08
N TYR A 24 -0.10 -4.34 6.39
CA TYR A 24 -1.16 -4.00 7.33
C TYR A 24 -1.64 -2.56 7.14
N SER A 25 -0.72 -1.60 7.03
CA SER A 25 -1.04 -0.19 6.79
C SER A 25 -1.76 0.01 5.46
N PHE A 26 -1.35 -0.66 4.38
CA PHE A 26 -2.08 -0.59 3.11
C PHE A 26 -3.46 -1.25 3.19
N GLY A 27 -3.57 -2.39 3.90
CA GLY A 27 -4.86 -3.05 4.13
C GLY A 27 -5.85 -2.14 4.87
N LEU A 28 -5.38 -1.43 5.91
CA LEU A 28 -6.19 -0.45 6.64
C LEU A 28 -6.59 0.73 5.76
N GLN A 29 -5.69 1.26 4.94
CA GLN A 29 -6.03 2.32 3.99
C GLN A 29 -7.10 1.84 3.01
N GLN A 30 -6.96 0.63 2.46
CA GLN A 30 -7.91 0.10 1.48
C GLN A 30 -9.32 -0.11 2.07
N SER A 31 -9.42 -0.47 3.35
CA SER A 31 -10.71 -0.66 4.03
C SER A 31 -11.33 0.66 4.54
N ALA A 32 -10.50 1.63 4.92
CA ALA A 32 -10.95 2.91 5.46
C ALA A 32 -11.24 3.97 4.37
N VAL A 33 -10.67 3.84 3.17
CA VAL A 33 -10.83 4.82 2.08
C VAL A 33 -12.29 5.05 1.69
N THR A 34 -13.11 4.00 1.58
CA THR A 34 -14.54 4.14 1.22
C THR A 34 -15.32 4.92 2.30
N PRO A 35 -15.27 4.56 3.60
CA PRO A 35 -15.87 5.36 4.66
C PRO A 35 -15.38 6.81 4.73
N ILE A 36 -14.08 7.05 4.47
CA ILE A 36 -13.51 8.40 4.48
C ILE A 36 -14.15 9.25 3.37
N TYR A 37 -14.26 8.71 2.16
CA TYR A 37 -14.89 9.44 1.05
C TYR A 37 -16.38 9.69 1.28
N ASP A 38 -17.09 8.72 1.83
CA ASP A 38 -18.50 8.88 2.21
C ASP A 38 -18.68 9.97 3.29
N PHE A 39 -17.83 9.96 4.33
CA PHE A 39 -17.80 11.01 5.36
C PHE A 39 -17.51 12.41 4.80
N LEU A 40 -16.70 12.50 3.75
CA LEU A 40 -16.38 13.75 3.05
C LEU A 40 -17.51 14.20 2.09
N GLY A 41 -18.61 13.45 2.00
CA GLY A 41 -19.78 13.78 1.18
C GLY A 41 -19.68 13.31 -0.27
N ALA A 42 -18.79 12.37 -0.58
CA ALA A 42 -18.73 11.77 -1.91
C ALA A 42 -19.99 10.93 -2.16
N SER A 43 -20.61 11.10 -3.32
CA SER A 43 -21.75 10.28 -3.70
C SER A 43 -21.29 8.84 -4.03
N PRO A 44 -22.14 7.80 -3.84
CA PRO A 44 -21.73 6.41 -4.07
C PRO A 44 -21.21 6.12 -5.49
N ASP A 45 -21.67 6.87 -6.48
CA ASP A 45 -21.21 6.81 -7.88
C ASP A 45 -19.81 7.38 -8.09
N GLN A 46 -19.33 8.26 -7.20
CA GLN A 46 -17.99 8.86 -7.25
C GLN A 46 -16.93 7.98 -6.56
N ILE A 47 -17.33 7.09 -5.65
CA ILE A 47 -16.39 6.25 -4.90
C ILE A 47 -15.46 5.42 -5.82
N PRO A 48 -15.93 4.75 -6.88
CA PRO A 48 -15.06 3.97 -7.76
C PRO A 48 -13.98 4.80 -8.46
N ILE A 49 -14.31 6.02 -8.91
CA ILE A 49 -13.34 6.90 -9.57
C ILE A 49 -12.36 7.50 -8.56
N LEU A 50 -12.79 7.81 -7.33
CA LEU A 50 -11.89 8.26 -6.26
C LEU A 50 -10.91 7.17 -5.80
N HIS A 51 -11.29 5.90 -5.86
CA HIS A 51 -10.39 4.77 -5.59
C HIS A 51 -9.26 4.64 -6.62
N LEU A 52 -9.43 5.16 -7.84
CA LEU A 52 -8.37 5.14 -8.86
C LEU A 52 -7.19 6.05 -8.52
N ALA A 53 -7.35 6.98 -7.56
CA ALA A 53 -6.25 7.83 -7.10
C ALA A 53 -5.03 7.03 -6.61
N GLY A 54 -5.25 5.90 -5.93
CA GLY A 54 -4.17 5.01 -5.48
C GLY A 54 -3.34 4.44 -6.64
N PRO A 55 -3.95 3.69 -7.57
CA PRO A 55 -3.25 3.17 -8.76
C PRO A 55 -2.61 4.26 -9.63
N VAL A 56 -3.29 5.39 -9.85
CA VAL A 56 -2.78 6.48 -10.69
C VAL A 56 -1.53 7.12 -10.09
N THR A 57 -1.53 7.39 -8.77
CA THR A 57 -0.32 7.88 -8.09
C THR A 57 0.80 6.85 -8.15
N GLY A 58 0.48 5.56 -7.99
CA GLY A 58 1.45 4.46 -8.17
C GLY A 58 2.10 4.43 -9.55
N LEU A 59 1.34 4.66 -10.62
CA LEU A 59 1.88 4.71 -11.99
C LEU A 59 2.81 5.90 -12.22
N LEU A 60 2.55 7.04 -11.56
CA LEU A 60 3.36 8.24 -11.68
C LEU A 60 4.64 8.19 -10.83
N VAL A 61 4.54 7.62 -9.63
CA VAL A 61 5.64 7.62 -8.66
C VAL A 61 6.62 6.47 -8.89
N GLN A 62 6.14 5.28 -9.27
CA GLN A 62 7.02 4.10 -9.48
C GLN A 62 8.19 4.32 -10.46
N PRO A 63 8.04 5.06 -11.58
CA PRO A 63 9.16 5.32 -12.50
C PRO A 63 10.23 6.28 -11.95
N ILE A 64 9.92 7.02 -10.89
CA ILE A 64 10.79 8.05 -10.32
C ILE A 64 11.69 7.47 -9.21
N ILE A 65 11.20 6.47 -8.49
CA ILE A 65 11.89 5.80 -7.38
C ILE A 65 12.73 4.64 -7.91
#